data_AF-A0A6B2LY49-F1
#
_entry.id   AF-A0A6B2LY49-F1
#
_cell.length_a   1.000
_cell.length_b   1.000
_cell.length_c   1.000
_cell.angle_alpha   90.00
_cell.angle_beta   90.00
_cell.angle_gamma   90.00
#
_symmetry.space_group_name_H-M   'P 1'
#
loop_
_entity.id
_entity.type
_entity.pdbx_description
1 polymer ?
#
loop_
_entity_poly.entity_id
_entity_poly.type
_entity_poly.pdbx_seq_one_letter_code
_entity_poly.pdbx_strand_id
1 'polypeptide(L)'
;MKLNPLILLVVACVLMGGCTTTVPTRSGHTSSGVDFGTPVSQMEAEQLAGEWLSENLNMESPKYTWGDLRLASEGIPYPSRPERAYGYELRGRAEVIHGYWTFVGGQPYSFLINSGKLVLVRQLQPDGQWVQLN
;
A
#
# COMPACT_ATOMS: atom_id res chain seq x y z
N MET A 1 -56.35 -10.97 -14.68
CA MET A 1 -55.40 -9.83 -14.74
C MET A 1 -54.11 -10.28 -14.07
N LYS A 2 -53.28 -11.13 -14.71
CA LYS A 2 -52.11 -10.80 -15.56
C LYS A 2 -51.17 -9.76 -14.92
N LEU A 3 -50.38 -10.23 -13.94
CA LEU A 3 -49.12 -9.58 -13.54
C LEU A 3 -48.12 -9.72 -14.70
N ASN A 4 -47.47 -8.61 -15.04
CA ASN A 4 -46.52 -8.47 -16.14
C ASN A 4 -45.15 -9.05 -15.74
N PRO A 5 -44.61 -10.08 -16.40
CA PRO A 5 -43.28 -10.65 -16.11
C PRO A 5 -42.12 -9.87 -16.76
N LEU A 6 -42.36 -8.62 -17.19
CA LEU A 6 -41.46 -7.86 -18.08
C LEU A 6 -40.48 -6.94 -17.34
N ILE A 7 -40.30 -7.10 -16.02
CA ILE A 7 -39.30 -6.38 -15.22
C ILE A 7 -38.35 -7.38 -14.52
N LEU A 8 -38.13 -8.53 -15.15
CA LEU A 8 -37.20 -9.56 -14.66
C LEU A 8 -35.99 -9.77 -15.59
N LEU A 9 -35.81 -8.94 -16.61
CA LEU A 9 -34.83 -9.19 -17.66
C LEU A 9 -34.22 -7.90 -18.23
N VAL A 10 -33.48 -7.18 -17.40
CA VAL A 10 -32.34 -6.36 -17.86
C VAL A 10 -31.13 -6.94 -17.14
N VAL A 11 -30.63 -8.09 -17.57
CA VAL A 11 -29.63 -8.18 -18.65
C VAL A 11 -28.45 -7.26 -18.27
N ALA A 12 -27.54 -7.77 -17.44
CA ALA A 12 -26.41 -8.55 -17.90
C ALA A 12 -25.39 -7.73 -18.72
N CYS A 13 -24.91 -6.61 -18.15
CA CYS A 13 -23.75 -5.86 -18.64
C CYS A 13 -22.78 -5.41 -17.53
N VAL A 14 -22.72 -6.09 -16.38
CA VAL A 14 -21.68 -5.84 -15.35
C VAL A 14 -20.67 -7.00 -15.32
N LEU A 15 -20.25 -7.46 -16.50
CA LEU A 15 -19.27 -8.55 -16.65
C LEU A 15 -18.04 -8.15 -17.47
N MET A 16 -17.77 -6.85 -17.65
CA MET A 16 -16.54 -6.40 -18.32
C MET A 16 -15.93 -5.15 -17.67
N GLY A 17 -15.67 -5.22 -16.36
CA GLY A 17 -14.73 -4.33 -15.68
C GLY A 17 -13.59 -5.19 -15.15
N GLY A 18 -12.66 -5.56 -16.02
CA GLY A 18 -11.56 -6.46 -15.70
C GLY A 18 -10.83 -6.03 -14.43
N CYS A 19 -10.79 -6.93 -13.45
CA CYS A 19 -9.75 -6.95 -12.44
C CYS A 19 -8.43 -7.15 -13.19
N THR A 20 -7.82 -6.07 -13.68
CA THR A 20 -6.39 -6.11 -13.98
C THR A 20 -5.73 -6.19 -12.63
N THR A 21 -5.52 -7.40 -12.13
CA THR A 21 -4.46 -7.68 -11.17
C THR A 21 -3.16 -7.42 -11.94
N THR A 22 -2.84 -6.15 -12.13
CA THR A 22 -1.55 -5.69 -12.63
C THR A 22 -0.56 -6.09 -11.56
N VAL A 23 0.02 -7.29 -11.73
CA VAL A 23 1.29 -7.63 -11.13
C VAL A 23 2.23 -6.47 -11.48
N PRO A 24 2.90 -5.84 -10.50
CA PRO A 24 3.70 -4.66 -10.77
C PRO A 24 4.66 -4.94 -11.92
N THR A 25 4.47 -4.20 -13.01
CA THR A 25 5.28 -4.32 -14.21
C THR A 25 6.73 -4.20 -13.78
N ARG A 26 7.51 -5.25 -14.07
CA ARG A 26 8.95 -5.34 -13.84
C ARG A 26 9.64 -4.29 -14.72
N SER A 27 9.58 -3.03 -14.32
CA SER A 27 10.31 -1.94 -14.94
C SER A 27 11.80 -2.24 -14.74
N GLY A 28 12.46 -2.53 -15.87
CA GLY A 28 13.75 -3.20 -15.92
C GLY A 28 14.82 -2.55 -15.06
N HIS A 29 15.31 -3.31 -14.09
CA HIS A 29 16.67 -3.30 -13.57
C HIS A 29 16.95 -4.74 -13.08
N THR A 30 17.24 -5.65 -14.01
CA THR A 30 17.86 -6.93 -13.66
C THR A 30 19.31 -6.67 -13.25
N SER A 31 19.51 -6.16 -12.04
CA SER A 31 20.78 -6.37 -11.33
C SER A 31 20.81 -7.84 -10.92
N SER A 32 21.42 -8.67 -11.76
CA SER A 32 21.61 -10.10 -11.54
C SER A 32 22.36 -10.33 -10.22
N GLY A 33 21.64 -10.72 -9.17
CA GLY A 33 22.23 -11.11 -7.88
C GLY A 33 21.56 -10.52 -6.63
N VAL A 34 20.60 -9.61 -6.78
CA VAL A 34 19.89 -9.03 -5.63
C VAL A 34 18.58 -9.78 -5.38
N ASP A 35 18.42 -10.29 -4.16
CA ASP A 35 17.20 -10.96 -3.71
C ASP A 35 16.21 -9.93 -3.13
N PHE A 36 15.10 -9.72 -3.84
CA PHE A 36 13.99 -8.86 -3.40
C PHE A 36 12.95 -9.64 -2.58
N GLY A 37 13.19 -10.93 -2.33
CA GLY A 37 12.27 -11.84 -1.68
C GLY A 37 11.15 -12.32 -2.60
N THR A 38 10.21 -13.07 -2.01
CA THR A 38 9.01 -13.53 -2.71
C THR A 38 8.18 -12.34 -3.18
N PRO A 39 7.68 -12.35 -4.44
CA PRO A 39 6.79 -11.30 -4.93
C PRO A 39 5.55 -11.12 -4.05
N VAL A 40 5.24 -9.87 -3.73
CA VAL A 40 4.05 -9.46 -2.97
C VAL A 40 3.07 -8.78 -3.91
N SER A 41 1.77 -9.04 -3.73
CA SER A 41 0.72 -8.39 -4.51
C SER A 41 0.40 -6.99 -3.98
N GLN A 42 -0.16 -6.11 -4.82
CA GLN A 42 -0.63 -4.78 -4.39
C GLN A 42 -1.57 -4.89 -3.18
N MET A 43 -2.58 -5.75 -3.27
CA MET A 43 -3.59 -5.95 -2.24
C MET A 43 -2.98 -6.42 -0.91
N GLU A 44 -2.04 -7.37 -0.96
CA GLU A 44 -1.34 -7.86 0.22
C GLU A 44 -0.48 -6.77 0.86
N ALA A 45 0.21 -5.96 0.05
CA ALA A 45 1.00 -4.84 0.56
C ALA A 45 0.13 -3.77 1.24
N GLU A 46 -1.02 -3.44 0.64
CA GLU A 46 -1.98 -2.49 1.22
C GLU A 46 -2.57 -3.01 2.52
N GLN A 47 -2.88 -4.31 2.59
CA GLN A 47 -3.37 -4.96 3.80
C GLN A 47 -2.33 -4.87 4.93
N LEU A 48 -1.09 -5.28 4.67
CA LEU A 48 0.01 -5.23 5.66
C LEU A 48 0.26 -3.80 6.16
N ALA A 49 0.25 -2.82 5.25
CA ALA A 49 0.44 -1.42 5.60
C ALA A 49 -0.74 -0.86 6.41
N GLY A 50 -1.98 -1.20 6.05
CA GLY A 50 -3.19 -0.80 6.76
C GLY A 50 -3.30 -1.40 8.16
N GLU A 51 -2.96 -2.68 8.31
CA GLU A 51 -2.87 -3.37 9.60
C GLU A 51 -1.85 -2.67 10.51
N TRP A 52 -0.63 -2.45 10.01
CA TRP A 52 0.41 -1.75 10.78
C TRP A 52 -0.03 -0.36 11.23
N LEU A 53 -0.61 0.44 10.33
CA LEU A 53 -1.08 1.79 10.66
C LEU A 53 -2.20 1.76 11.71
N SER A 54 -3.13 0.82 11.59
CA SER A 54 -4.26 0.68 12.53
C SER A 54 -3.76 0.31 13.93
N GLU A 55 -2.81 -0.62 14.02
CA GLU A 55 -2.22 -1.06 15.28
C GLU A 55 -1.36 0.01 15.96
N ASN A 56 -0.61 0.80 15.18
CA ASN A 56 0.42 1.68 15.72
C ASN A 56 -0.03 3.13 15.90
N LEU A 57 -1.04 3.59 15.15
CA LEU A 57 -1.42 5.02 15.14
C LEU A 57 -2.74 5.34 15.83
N ASN A 58 -3.43 4.34 16.38
CA ASN A 58 -4.69 4.48 17.14
C ASN A 58 -5.68 5.46 16.45
N MET A 59 -5.91 5.25 15.16
CA MET A 59 -6.77 6.10 14.33
C MET A 59 -8.23 5.62 14.45
N GLU A 60 -9.18 6.49 14.82
CA GLU A 60 -10.60 6.10 14.98
C GLU A 60 -11.29 5.74 13.66
N SER A 61 -10.89 6.34 12.54
CA SER A 61 -11.48 6.11 11.21
C SER A 61 -10.49 6.49 10.11
N PRO A 62 -9.42 5.71 9.93
CA PRO A 62 -8.40 6.02 8.94
C PRO A 62 -8.94 5.84 7.52
N LYS A 63 -8.59 6.77 6.64
CA LYS A 63 -8.69 6.57 5.19
C LYS A 63 -7.29 6.48 4.62
N TYR A 64 -7.06 5.44 3.85
CA TYR A 64 -5.77 5.23 3.19
C TYR A 64 -5.90 5.48 1.70
N THR A 65 -4.92 6.22 1.16
CA THR A 65 -4.72 6.33 -0.28
C THR A 65 -3.36 5.74 -0.62
N TRP A 66 -3.35 4.70 -1.44
CA TRP A 66 -2.15 3.95 -1.81
C TRP A 66 -1.69 4.32 -3.22
N GLY A 67 -0.37 4.39 -3.41
CA GLY A 67 0.25 4.41 -4.71
C GLY A 67 0.60 3.00 -5.19
N ASP A 68 1.20 2.93 -6.37
CA ASP A 68 1.63 1.65 -6.95
C ASP A 68 2.77 1.02 -6.14
N LEU A 69 2.69 -0.31 -5.94
CA LEU A 69 3.78 -1.12 -5.42
C LEU A 69 4.94 -1.13 -6.42
N ARG A 70 6.15 -0.88 -5.93
CA ARG A 70 7.36 -0.79 -6.76
C ARG A 70 8.54 -1.51 -6.13
N LEU A 71 9.47 -1.98 -6.96
CA LEU A 71 10.75 -2.48 -6.47
C LEU A 71 11.55 -1.33 -5.87
N ALA A 72 12.10 -1.55 -4.68
CA ALA A 72 12.93 -0.57 -4.00
C ALA A 72 14.14 -1.22 -3.34
N SER A 73 15.23 -0.47 -3.30
CA SER A 73 16.37 -0.74 -2.45
C SER A 73 16.52 0.45 -1.51
N GLU A 74 16.36 0.24 -0.22
CA GLU A 74 16.52 1.28 0.78
C GLU A 74 17.76 0.99 1.61
N GLY A 75 18.59 2.02 1.78
CA GLY A 75 19.64 1.95 2.79
C GLY A 75 18.98 1.97 4.15
N ILE A 76 19.17 0.93 4.96
CA ILE A 76 18.76 0.99 6.37
C ILE A 76 19.79 1.88 7.07
N PRO A 77 19.43 3.05 7.63
CA PRO A 77 20.35 3.87 8.41
C PRO A 77 20.50 3.26 9.81
N TYR A 78 21.03 2.06 9.91
CA TYR A 78 21.44 1.46 11.19
C TYR A 78 22.95 1.70 11.38
N PRO A 79 23.39 2.20 12.56
CA PRO A 79 24.81 2.51 12.79
C PRO A 79 25.74 1.28 12.77
N SER A 80 25.19 0.06 12.72
CA SER A 80 25.96 -1.19 12.79
C SER A 80 25.97 -2.03 11.50
N ARG A 81 25.20 -1.68 10.46
CA ARG A 81 25.21 -2.41 9.18
C ARG A 81 24.89 -1.51 7.98
N PRO A 82 25.80 -1.35 7.00
CA PRO A 82 25.50 -0.71 5.72
C PRO A 82 24.73 -1.68 4.78
N GLU A 83 23.82 -2.48 5.32
CA GLU A 83 23.03 -3.42 4.53
C GLU A 83 21.86 -2.66 3.90
N ARG A 84 21.79 -2.71 2.57
CA ARG A 84 20.60 -2.26 1.83
C ARG A 84 19.52 -3.32 2.02
N ALA A 85 18.34 -2.91 2.47
CA ALA A 85 17.16 -3.74 2.36
C ALA A 85 16.63 -3.65 0.94
N TYR A 86 16.29 -4.81 0.39
CA TYR A 86 15.65 -4.94 -0.92
C TYR A 86 14.24 -5.47 -0.71
N GLY A 87 13.30 -4.98 -1.51
CA GLY A 87 11.94 -5.48 -1.46
C GLY A 87 10.99 -4.67 -2.32
N TYR A 88 9.73 -4.72 -1.95
CA TYR A 88 8.62 -4.04 -2.57
C TYR A 88 8.22 -2.87 -1.67
N GLU A 89 8.37 -1.64 -2.18
CA GLU A 89 7.94 -0.44 -1.49
C GLU A 89 6.51 -0.09 -1.89
N LEU A 90 5.64 0.06 -0.89
CA LEU A 90 4.34 0.68 -1.03
C LEU A 90 4.40 2.07 -0.40
N ARG A 91 3.98 3.10 -1.15
CA ARG A 91 3.81 4.46 -0.61
C ARG A 91 2.34 4.78 -0.49
N GLY A 92 1.98 5.47 0.57
CA GLY A 92 0.60 5.88 0.78
C GLY A 92 0.47 7.09 1.67
N ARG A 93 -0.78 7.50 1.87
CA ARG A 93 -1.15 8.56 2.80
C ARG A 93 -2.23 8.03 3.72
N ALA A 94 -2.04 8.25 5.02
CA ALA A 94 -3.08 8.01 6.01
C ALA A 94 -3.74 9.34 6.37
N GLU A 95 -5.03 9.44 6.13
CA GLU A 95 -5.86 10.55 6.56
C GLU A 95 -6.59 10.15 7.83
N VAL A 96 -6.55 11.02 8.84
CA VAL A 96 -7.28 10.85 10.09
C VAL A 96 -8.46 11.79 10.10
N ILE A 97 -9.65 11.24 10.33
CA ILE A 97 -10.84 12.02 10.68
C ILE A 97 -10.88 12.08 12.21
N HIS A 98 -10.61 13.25 12.78
CA HIS A 98 -10.86 13.51 14.21
C HIS A 98 -12.20 14.24 14.35
N GLY A 99 -13.22 13.55 14.87
CA GLY A 99 -14.54 14.12 15.16
C GLY A 99 -15.26 14.73 13.95
N TYR A 100 -16.31 15.52 14.23
CA TYR A 100 -17.17 16.18 13.23
C TYR A 100 -16.34 17.11 12.31
N TRP A 101 -15.92 16.59 11.15
CA TRP A 101 -15.47 17.32 9.95
C TRP A 101 -14.04 17.90 9.90
N THR A 102 -13.11 17.57 10.80
CA THR A 102 -11.73 18.07 10.67
C THR A 102 -10.82 17.06 9.97
N PHE A 103 -10.43 17.37 8.75
CA PHE A 103 -9.37 16.65 8.02
C PHE A 103 -8.01 17.16 8.49
N VAL A 104 -7.24 16.31 9.17
CA VAL A 104 -5.80 16.56 9.36
C VAL A 104 -5.11 15.98 8.13
N GLY A 105 -4.52 16.84 7.31
CA GLY A 105 -4.02 16.49 5.97
C GLY A 105 -3.23 15.16 5.92
N GLY A 106 -3.40 14.42 4.83
CA GLY A 106 -2.90 13.05 4.71
C GLY A 106 -1.40 12.90 4.94
N GLN A 107 -1.05 12.20 6.03
CA GLN A 107 0.32 11.95 6.46
C GLN A 107 0.97 10.90 5.54
N PRO A 108 2.10 11.20 4.88
CA PRO A 108 2.72 10.26 3.95
C PRO A 108 3.52 9.18 4.67
N TYR A 109 3.39 7.95 4.20
CA TYR A 109 4.12 6.78 4.67
C TYR A 109 4.76 6.00 3.51
N SER A 110 5.84 5.29 3.82
CA SER A 110 6.54 4.36 2.95
C SER A 110 6.75 3.06 3.70
N PHE A 111 6.38 1.95 3.08
CA PHE A 111 6.43 0.60 3.63
C PHE A 111 7.30 -0.26 2.73
N LEU A 112 8.42 -0.77 3.24
CA LEU A 112 9.22 -1.75 2.52
C LEU A 112 8.83 -3.15 2.99
N ILE A 113 8.45 -3.99 2.03
CA ILE A 113 8.00 -5.35 2.27
C ILE A 113 8.96 -6.31 1.57
N ASN A 114 9.43 -7.33 2.29
CA ASN A 114 10.22 -8.41 1.74
C ASN A 114 9.59 -9.74 2.14
N SER A 115 9.34 -10.62 1.18
CA SER A 115 8.81 -11.97 1.43
C SER A 115 7.55 -11.99 2.32
N GLY A 116 6.60 -11.10 2.04
CA GLY A 116 5.35 -10.97 2.79
C GLY A 116 5.49 -10.37 4.19
N LYS A 117 6.67 -9.83 4.54
CA LYS A 117 6.91 -9.18 5.84
C LYS A 117 7.27 -7.73 5.66
N LEU A 118 6.68 -6.90 6.51
CA LEU A 118 7.02 -5.49 6.61
C LEU A 118 8.40 -5.38 7.29
N VAL A 119 9.38 -4.84 6.56
CA VAL A 119 10.78 -4.71 6.99
C VAL A 119 11.06 -3.30 7.48
N LEU A 120 10.46 -2.29 6.85
CA LEU A 120 10.71 -0.89 7.15
C LEU A 120 9.43 -0.08 7.00
N VAL A 121 9.14 0.77 7.99
CA VAL A 121 8.12 1.83 7.89
C VAL A 121 8.81 3.17 8.04
N ARG A 122 8.47 4.10 7.15
CA ARG A 122 8.90 5.49 7.28
C ARG A 122 7.74 6.44 7.14
N GLN A 123 7.84 7.54 7.86
CA GLN A 123 6.94 8.67 7.79
C GLN A 123 7.68 9.88 7.22
N LEU A 124 7.06 10.60 6.30
CA LEU A 124 7.61 11.86 5.80
C LEU A 124 7.24 12.99 6.76
N GLN A 125 8.23 13.56 7.43
CA GLN A 125 8.02 14.68 8.33
C GLN A 125 7.78 16.00 7.56
N PRO A 126 7.21 17.03 8.23
CA PRO A 126 6.95 18.33 7.59
C PRO A 126 8.20 19.03 7.04
N ASP A 127 9.38 18.70 7.55
CA ASP A 127 10.68 19.19 7.07
C ASP A 127 11.19 18.46 5.81
N GLY A 128 10.42 17.49 5.31
CA GLY A 128 10.75 16.68 4.13
C GLY A 128 11.67 15.50 4.42
N GLN A 129 11.99 15.22 5.67
CA GLN A 129 12.83 14.07 6.03
C GLN A 129 11.99 12.81 6.27
N TRP A 130 12.48 11.67 5.79
CA TRP A 130 11.91 10.37 6.11
C TRP A 130 12.44 9.87 7.45
N VAL A 131 11.54 9.64 8.39
CA VAL A 131 11.86 9.07 9.71
C VAL A 131 11.37 7.64 9.76
N GLN A 132 12.27 6.72 10.12
CA GLN A 132 11.95 5.30 10.34
C GLN A 132 11.17 5.13 11.65
N LEU A 133 10.12 4.30 11.61
CA LEU A 133 9.18 4.11 12.73
C LEU A 133 9.25 2.71 13.38
N ASN A 134 9.97 1.75 12.79
CA ASN A 134 10.11 0.38 13.31
C ASN A 134 11.57 -0.10 13.35
#